data_AF-A0A8B9ATV9-F1
#
_entry.id   AF-A0A8B9ATV9-F1
#
_cell.length_a   1.000
_cell.length_b   1.000
_cell.length_c   1.000
_cell.angle_alpha   90.00
_cell.angle_beta   90.00
_cell.angle_gamma   90.00
#
_symmetry.space_group_name_H-M   'P 1'
#
loop_
_entity.id
_entity.type
_entity.pdbx_description
1 polymer ?
#
loop_
_entity_poly.entity_id
_entity_poly.type
_entity_poly.pdbx_seq_one_letter_code
_entity_poly.pdbx_strand_id
1 'polypeptide(L)'
;MLCYFQLQLFLLKRGGEEIYVGPLGRHSCHLIDYFEQIEGVSKIQDGYNPATWMLEVTTQSQEEILGVRFSEVYKNSELHQRNKALIKELSIPPPGSSDLHFPTQYSRPFLTQCLACLWKQRLSYWRNPPYTVVLEESSIYTGGEYLLDKVCCRLLRTTNTKDEYFKAPEEPINFLDHTN
;
A
#
# COMPACT_ATOMS: atom_id res chain seq x y z
N MET A 1 7.50 -11.15 -28.36
CA MET A 1 6.36 -10.67 -27.53
C MET A 1 6.93 -9.66 -26.54
N LEU A 2 7.03 -8.39 -26.94
CA LEU A 2 7.55 -7.34 -26.07
C LEU A 2 6.46 -7.00 -25.05
N CYS A 3 6.61 -7.51 -23.83
CA CYS A 3 5.79 -7.13 -22.70
C CYS A 3 6.16 -5.68 -22.35
N TYR A 4 5.48 -4.71 -22.96
CA TYR A 4 5.48 -3.33 -22.48
C TYR A 4 4.85 -3.35 -21.09
N PHE A 5 5.67 -3.37 -20.05
CA PHE A 5 5.21 -3.22 -18.68
C PHE A 5 4.65 -1.80 -18.55
N GLN A 6 3.34 -1.65 -18.76
CA GLN A 6 2.66 -0.38 -18.58
C GLN A 6 2.59 -0.13 -17.07
N LEU A 7 3.23 0.94 -16.61
CA LEU A 7 3.17 1.32 -15.21
C LEU A 7 1.77 1.88 -14.92
N GLN A 8 1.01 1.24 -14.04
CA GLN A 8 -0.22 1.80 -13.48
C GLN A 8 0.14 2.74 -12.32
N LEU A 9 -0.48 3.92 -12.28
CA LEU A 9 -0.49 4.81 -11.13
C LEU A 9 -1.88 4.78 -10.48
N PHE A 10 -1.89 4.67 -9.15
CA PHE A 10 -3.05 4.86 -8.31
C PHE A 10 -2.78 6.04 -7.37
N LEU A 11 -3.45 7.17 -7.61
CA LEU A 11 -3.22 8.43 -6.92
C LEU A 11 -4.41 8.78 -6.04
N LEU A 12 -4.11 9.01 -4.77
CA LEU A 12 -5.06 9.39 -3.73
C LEU A 12 -4.79 10.81 -3.24
N LYS A 13 -5.86 11.52 -2.90
CA LYS A 13 -5.77 12.75 -2.12
C LYS A 13 -5.99 12.49 -0.63
N ARG A 14 -5.74 13.53 0.17
CA ARG A 14 -6.02 13.51 1.61
C ARG A 14 -7.51 13.20 1.85
N GLY A 15 -7.79 12.24 2.71
CA GLY A 15 -9.13 11.70 2.91
C GLY A 15 -9.38 10.36 2.22
N GLY A 16 -8.40 9.82 1.49
CA GLY A 16 -8.48 8.50 0.87
C GLY A 16 -9.33 8.47 -0.40
N GLU A 17 -9.67 9.62 -0.96
CA GLU A 17 -10.36 9.70 -2.23
C GLU A 17 -9.39 9.58 -3.40
N GLU A 18 -9.76 8.80 -4.40
CA GLU A 18 -9.01 8.63 -5.63
C GLU A 18 -9.22 9.81 -6.59
N ILE A 19 -8.11 10.26 -7.17
CA ILE A 19 -8.09 11.39 -8.11
C ILE A 19 -7.53 11.01 -9.48
N TYR A 20 -6.78 9.90 -9.57
CA TYR A 20 -6.35 9.30 -10.82
C TYR A 20 -6.02 7.81 -10.62
N VAL A 21 -6.53 6.96 -11.50
CA VAL A 21 -6.16 5.53 -11.56
C VAL A 21 -6.03 5.12 -13.01
N GLY A 22 -4.80 4.91 -13.47
CA GLY A 22 -4.58 4.65 -14.88
C GLY A 22 -3.12 4.39 -15.26
N PRO A 23 -2.86 4.01 -16.52
CA PRO A 23 -1.51 3.84 -17.02
C PRO A 23 -0.82 5.21 -17.16
N LEU A 24 0.43 5.33 -16.71
CA LEU A 24 1.20 6.57 -16.89
C LEU A 24 1.49 6.88 -18.37
N GLY A 25 1.68 5.84 -19.19
CA GLY A 25 2.18 5.98 -20.56
C GLY A 25 3.67 6.31 -20.62
N ARG A 26 4.20 6.46 -21.83
CA ARG A 26 5.61 6.79 -22.03
C ARG A 26 5.84 8.24 -21.60
N HIS A 27 6.84 8.48 -20.75
CA HIS A 27 7.11 9.81 -20.18
C HIS A 27 5.91 10.44 -19.46
N SER A 28 5.04 9.63 -18.85
CA SER A 28 3.86 10.09 -18.11
C SER A 28 2.83 10.87 -18.95
N CYS A 29 2.82 10.68 -20.27
CA CYS A 29 1.94 11.44 -21.17
C CYS A 29 0.45 11.34 -20.80
N HIS A 30 -0.06 10.15 -20.49
CA HIS A 30 -1.48 9.98 -20.15
C HIS A 30 -1.88 10.65 -18.84
N LEU A 31 -0.94 10.75 -17.89
CA LEU A 31 -1.17 11.45 -16.64
C LEU A 31 -1.19 12.96 -16.88
N ILE A 32 -0.24 13.47 -17.68
CA ILE A 32 -0.18 14.90 -18.03
C ILE A 32 -1.45 15.29 -18.79
N ASP A 33 -1.78 14.55 -19.85
CA ASP A 33 -2.97 14.78 -20.67
C ASP A 33 -4.26 14.81 -19.84
N TYR A 34 -4.37 13.95 -18.81
CA TYR A 34 -5.55 13.90 -17.94
C TYR A 34 -5.70 15.16 -17.09
N PHE A 35 -4.63 15.60 -16.43
CA PHE A 35 -4.69 16.78 -15.57
C PHE A 35 -4.73 18.09 -16.37
N GLU A 36 -4.10 18.15 -17.55
CA GLU A 36 -4.17 19.31 -18.43
C GLU A 36 -5.55 19.51 -19.08
N GLN A 37 -6.39 18.47 -19.15
CA GLN A 37 -7.78 18.59 -19.61
C GLN A 37 -8.68 19.28 -18.59
N ILE A 38 -8.25 19.40 -17.33
CA ILE A 38 -9.01 20.07 -16.28
C ILE A 38 -8.79 21.57 -16.41
N GLU A 39 -9.88 22.31 -16.55
CA GLU A 39 -9.83 23.76 -16.77
C GLU A 39 -9.15 24.47 -15.58
N GLY A 40 -8.15 25.29 -15.89
CA GLY A 40 -7.39 26.08 -14.92
C GLY A 40 -6.15 25.40 -14.33
N VAL A 41 -5.91 24.11 -14.60
CA VAL A 41 -4.63 23.47 -14.22
C VAL A 41 -3.48 24.04 -15.04
N SER A 42 -2.37 24.37 -14.38
CA SER A 42 -1.16 24.86 -15.05
C SER A 42 -0.48 23.75 -15.84
N LYS A 43 -0.11 24.04 -17.09
CA LYS A 43 0.62 23.10 -17.94
C LYS A 43 2.02 22.81 -17.39
N ILE A 44 2.50 21.59 -17.63
CA ILE A 44 3.84 21.20 -17.22
C ILE A 44 4.90 21.93 -18.06
N GLN A 45 6.00 22.34 -17.43
CA GLN A 45 7.15 22.92 -18.13
C GLN A 45 8.05 21.83 -18.71
N ASP A 46 8.67 22.11 -19.86
CA ASP A 46 9.58 21.16 -20.48
C ASP A 46 10.77 20.82 -19.57
N GLY A 47 11.08 19.52 -19.45
CA GLY A 47 12.10 19.02 -18.52
C GLY A 47 11.73 18.99 -17.03
N TYR A 48 10.52 19.46 -16.65
CA TYR A 48 10.07 19.38 -15.26
C TYR A 48 9.62 17.95 -14.89
N ASN A 49 9.83 17.54 -13.65
CA ASN A 49 9.48 16.20 -13.21
C ASN A 49 7.94 16.04 -13.11
N PRO A 50 7.30 15.15 -13.90
CA PRO A 50 5.84 14.99 -13.87
C PRO A 50 5.28 14.56 -12.52
N ALA A 51 6.05 13.79 -11.74
CA ALA A 51 5.62 13.38 -10.40
C ALA A 51 5.54 14.58 -9.44
N THR A 52 6.48 15.51 -9.56
CA THR A 52 6.49 16.74 -8.76
C THR A 52 5.35 17.67 -9.19
N TRP A 53 5.22 17.93 -10.49
CA TRP A 53 4.16 18.79 -11.03
C TRP A 53 2.77 18.31 -10.65
N MET A 54 2.51 17.01 -10.79
CA MET A 54 1.21 16.43 -10.45
C MET A 54 0.85 16.63 -8.98
N LEU A 55 1.81 16.49 -8.06
CA LEU A 55 1.55 16.71 -6.63
C LEU A 55 1.32 18.19 -6.30
N GLU A 56 1.91 19.11 -7.05
CA GLU A 56 1.72 20.55 -6.88
C GLU A 56 0.33 21.00 -7.37
N VAL A 57 -0.10 20.52 -8.54
CA VAL A 57 -1.40 20.89 -9.13
C VAL A 57 -2.59 20.23 -8.43
N THR A 58 -2.37 19.09 -7.75
CA THR A 58 -3.42 18.36 -7.01
C THR A 58 -3.50 18.73 -5.53
N THR A 59 -2.85 19.81 -5.11
CA THR A 59 -2.94 20.30 -3.72
C THR A 59 -4.33 20.83 -3.40
N GLN A 60 -4.71 20.77 -2.12
CA GLN A 60 -5.98 21.31 -1.63
C GLN A 60 -6.12 22.81 -1.92
N SER A 61 -5.03 23.58 -1.81
CA SER A 61 -5.02 24.99 -2.18
C SER A 61 -5.37 25.23 -3.64
N GLN A 62 -4.93 24.35 -4.54
CA GLN A 62 -5.28 24.44 -5.96
C GLN A 62 -6.75 24.06 -6.21
N GLU A 63 -7.29 23.04 -5.52
CA GLU A 63 -8.74 22.74 -5.55
C GLU A 63 -9.58 23.96 -5.17
N GLU A 64 -9.19 24.70 -4.13
CA GLU A 64 -9.88 25.90 -3.65
C GLU A 64 -9.79 27.08 -4.63
N ILE A 65 -8.63 27.30 -5.25
CA ILE A 65 -8.43 28.36 -6.25
C ILE A 65 -9.23 28.06 -7.53
N LEU A 66 -9.23 26.80 -7.97
CA LEU A 66 -9.93 26.36 -9.17
C LEU A 66 -11.44 26.19 -8.94
N GLY A 67 -11.87 26.03 -7.69
CA GLY A 67 -13.26 25.71 -7.34
C GLY A 67 -13.67 24.30 -7.79
N VAL A 68 -12.71 23.40 -7.97
CA VAL A 68 -12.90 22.05 -8.51
C VAL A 68 -12.49 21.01 -7.48
N ARG A 69 -13.30 19.96 -7.31
CA ARG A 69 -12.90 18.76 -6.56
C ARG A 69 -12.39 17.69 -7.50
N PHE A 70 -11.09 17.38 -7.45
CA PHE A 70 -10.47 16.38 -8.33
C PHE A 70 -11.07 14.98 -8.16
N SER A 71 -11.55 14.64 -6.96
CA SER A 71 -12.23 13.36 -6.70
C SER A 71 -13.55 13.24 -7.44
N GLU A 72 -14.32 14.33 -7.54
CA GLU A 72 -15.58 14.38 -8.29
C GLU A 72 -15.31 14.34 -9.80
N VAL A 73 -14.30 15.08 -10.27
CA VAL A 73 -13.85 15.03 -11.67
C VAL A 73 -13.47 13.61 -12.06
N TYR A 74 -12.69 12.91 -11.24
CA TYR A 74 -12.32 11.53 -11.50
C TYR A 74 -13.53 10.60 -11.52
N LYS A 75 -14.44 10.67 -10.53
CA LYS A 75 -15.65 9.84 -10.49
C LYS A 75 -16.53 9.99 -11.74
N ASN A 76 -16.57 11.20 -12.31
CA ASN A 76 -17.32 11.50 -13.53
C ASN A 76 -16.54 11.21 -14.83
N SER A 77 -15.24 10.93 -14.74
CA SER A 77 -14.39 10.69 -15.90
C SER A 77 -14.65 9.31 -16.54
N GLU A 78 -14.35 9.22 -17.84
CA GLU A 78 -14.37 7.95 -18.58
C GLU A 78 -13.39 6.93 -17.98
N LEU A 79 -12.28 7.40 -17.39
CA LEU A 79 -11.26 6.56 -16.76
C LEU A 79 -11.84 5.78 -15.58
N HIS A 80 -12.64 6.43 -14.73
CA HIS A 80 -13.33 5.76 -13.62
C HIS A 80 -14.36 4.75 -14.11
N GLN A 81 -15.11 5.07 -15.17
CA GLN A 81 -16.11 4.17 -15.76
C GLN A 81 -15.45 2.90 -16.33
N ARG A 82 -14.36 3.06 -17.09
CA ARG A 82 -13.56 1.94 -17.61
C ARG A 82 -13.01 1.07 -16.49
N ASN A 83 -12.45 1.68 -15.44
CA ASN A 83 -11.92 0.95 -14.30
C ASN A 83 -13.00 0.15 -13.56
N LYS A 84 -14.20 0.73 -13.35
CA LYS A 84 -15.33 0.03 -12.75
C LYS A 84 -15.81 -1.15 -13.60
N ALA A 85 -15.88 -0.98 -14.92
CA ALA A 85 -16.24 -2.05 -15.84
C ALA A 85 -15.23 -3.20 -15.78
N LEU A 86 -13.94 -2.88 -15.78
CA LEU A 86 -12.85 -3.85 -15.68
C LEU A 86 -12.85 -4.58 -14.33
N ILE A 87 -13.08 -3.87 -13.22
CA ILE A 87 -13.23 -4.51 -11.89
C ILE A 87 -14.42 -5.47 -11.89
N LYS A 88 -15.55 -5.08 -12.48
CA LYS A 88 -16.74 -5.94 -12.58
C LYS A 88 -16.46 -7.20 -13.40
N GLU A 89 -15.78 -7.06 -14.53
CA GLU A 89 -15.38 -8.20 -15.36
C GLU A 89 -14.44 -9.15 -14.60
N LEU A 90 -13.40 -8.62 -13.95
CA LEU A 90 -12.42 -9.39 -13.20
C LEU A 90 -12.96 -9.99 -11.90
N SER A 91 -14.04 -9.42 -11.34
CA SER A 91 -14.70 -9.95 -10.15
C SER A 91 -15.45 -11.26 -10.42
N ILE A 92 -15.73 -11.57 -11.70
CA ILE A 92 -16.42 -12.80 -12.09
C ILE A 92 -15.34 -13.84 -12.41
N PRO A 93 -15.22 -14.91 -11.62
CA PRO A 93 -14.24 -15.96 -11.89
C PRO A 93 -14.56 -16.66 -13.22
N PRO A 94 -13.56 -16.95 -14.06
CA PRO A 94 -13.78 -17.67 -15.31
C PRO A 94 -14.33 -19.08 -15.04
N PRO A 95 -15.20 -19.61 -15.91
CA PRO A 95 -15.83 -20.91 -15.71
C PRO A 95 -14.76 -22.01 -15.60
N GLY A 96 -14.75 -22.73 -14.48
CA GLY A 96 -13.77 -23.77 -14.17
C GLY A 96 -12.55 -23.31 -13.37
N SER A 97 -12.46 -22.04 -12.96
CA SER A 97 -11.44 -21.62 -11.98
C SER A 97 -11.82 -22.06 -10.57
N SER A 98 -10.89 -22.68 -9.86
CA SER A 98 -10.97 -22.91 -8.43
C SER A 98 -10.35 -21.73 -7.67
N ASP A 99 -10.90 -21.39 -6.51
CA ASP A 99 -10.29 -20.40 -5.62
C ASP A 99 -8.85 -20.76 -5.26
N LEU A 100 -8.05 -19.74 -4.97
CA LEU A 100 -6.65 -19.89 -4.61
C LEU A 100 -6.54 -20.66 -3.28
N HIS A 101 -6.33 -21.97 -3.37
CA HIS A 101 -6.18 -22.82 -2.20
C HIS A 101 -4.72 -22.95 -1.80
N PHE A 102 -4.37 -22.42 -0.63
CA PHE A 102 -3.06 -22.65 -0.01
C PHE A 102 -3.13 -23.88 0.89
N PRO A 103 -2.23 -24.88 0.73
CA PRO A 103 -2.26 -26.10 1.55
C PRO A 103 -1.92 -25.83 3.03
N THR A 104 -1.23 -24.73 3.31
CA THR A 104 -0.83 -24.31 4.65
C THR A 104 -0.99 -22.80 4.78
N GLN A 105 -1.31 -22.32 5.98
CA GLN A 105 -1.40 -20.88 6.27
C GLN A 105 -0.08 -20.13 6.00
N TYR A 106 1.06 -20.83 6.16
CA TYR A 106 2.40 -20.28 5.94
C TYR A 106 3.16 -21.10 4.90
N SER A 107 4.03 -20.46 4.11
CA SER A 107 4.85 -21.14 3.09
C SER A 107 5.89 -22.11 3.67
N ARG A 108 6.29 -21.93 4.94
CA ARG A 108 7.30 -22.74 5.64
C ARG A 108 6.92 -22.98 7.10
N PRO A 109 7.36 -24.08 7.72
CA PRO A 109 7.08 -24.35 9.12
C PRO A 109 7.75 -23.32 10.04
N PHE A 110 7.18 -23.17 11.24
CA PHE A 110 7.60 -22.17 12.24
C PHE A 110 9.10 -22.20 12.53
N LEU A 111 9.69 -23.39 12.73
CA LEU A 111 11.11 -23.53 13.05
C LEU A 111 12.03 -22.98 11.96
N THR A 112 11.68 -23.17 10.68
CA THR A 112 12.44 -22.62 9.56
C THR A 112 12.39 -21.09 9.55
N GLN A 113 11.22 -20.50 9.81
CA GLN A 113 11.07 -19.05 9.93
C GLN A 113 11.87 -18.50 11.12
N CYS A 114 11.81 -19.18 12.27
CA CYS A 114 12.53 -18.80 13.48
C CYS A 114 14.06 -18.81 13.26
N LEU A 115 14.60 -19.89 12.70
CA LEU A 115 16.02 -19.98 12.37
C LEU A 115 16.46 -18.93 11.35
N ALA A 116 15.64 -18.65 10.34
CA ALA A 116 15.92 -17.58 9.37
C ALA A 116 15.94 -16.20 10.03
N CYS A 117 15.00 -15.92 10.94
CA CYS A 117 14.98 -14.68 11.71
C CYS A 117 16.22 -14.54 12.61
N LEU A 118 16.61 -15.61 13.32
CA LEU A 118 17.81 -15.62 14.15
C LEU A 118 19.09 -15.42 13.34
N TRP A 119 19.18 -16.04 12.16
CA TRP A 119 20.30 -15.84 11.25
C TRP A 119 20.38 -14.40 10.74
N LYS A 120 19.25 -13.81 10.30
CA LYS A 120 19.18 -12.40 9.90
C LYS A 120 19.56 -11.47 11.04
N GLN A 121 19.10 -11.76 12.26
CA GLN A 121 19.41 -10.96 13.44
C GLN A 121 20.91 -11.02 13.76
N ARG A 122 21.50 -12.22 13.74
CA ARG A 122 22.95 -12.41 13.95
C ARG A 122 23.78 -11.66 12.91
N LEU A 123 23.38 -11.72 11.64
CA LEU A 123 24.05 -11.00 10.55
C LEU A 123 23.93 -9.49 10.71
N SER A 124 22.75 -9.00 11.13
CA SER A 124 22.52 -7.57 11.40
C SER A 124 23.39 -7.05 12.54
N TYR A 125 23.54 -7.82 13.62
CA TYR A 125 24.43 -7.48 14.73
C TYR A 125 25.89 -7.46 14.30
N TRP A 126 26.35 -8.48 13.57
CA TRP A 126 27.73 -8.54 13.10
C TRP A 126 28.12 -7.38 12.17
N ARG A 127 27.16 -6.84 11.39
CA ARG A 127 27.39 -5.71 10.47
C ARG A 127 27.27 -4.33 11.11
N ASN A 128 26.77 -4.21 12.35
CA ASN A 128 26.56 -2.93 13.05
C ASN A 128 27.19 -2.94 14.47
N PRO A 129 28.53 -2.96 14.57
CA PRO A 129 29.23 -3.03 15.86
C PRO A 129 28.92 -1.89 16.86
N PRO A 130 28.69 -0.60 16.49
CA PRO A 130 28.46 0.45 17.50
C PRO A 130 27.16 0.29 18.31
N TYR A 131 26.17 -0.46 17.80
CA TYR A 131 24.95 -0.83 18.55
C TYR A 131 25.18 -1.95 19.57
N THR A 132 26.32 -2.64 19.47
CA THR A 132 26.66 -3.83 20.28
C THR A 132 27.52 -3.45 21.49
N VAL A 133 28.34 -2.40 21.37
CA VAL A 133 29.20 -1.89 22.46
C VAL A 133 28.38 -1.35 23.64
N VAL A 134 27.21 -0.74 23.39
CA VAL A 134 26.31 -0.26 24.46
C VAL A 134 25.68 -1.42 25.26
N LEU A 135 25.65 -2.63 24.69
CA LEU A 135 25.19 -3.85 25.38
C LEU A 135 26.34 -4.59 26.09
N GLU A 136 27.60 -4.39 25.70
CA GLU A 136 28.75 -4.97 26.41
C GLU A 136 29.02 -4.27 27.76
N GLU A 137 28.75 -2.97 27.89
CA GLU A 137 28.84 -2.29 29.20
C GLU A 137 27.79 -2.78 30.21
N SER A 138 26.64 -3.29 29.76
CA SER A 138 25.58 -3.80 30.64
C SER A 138 25.60 -5.31 30.86
N SER A 139 26.32 -6.08 30.03
CA SER A 139 26.35 -7.56 30.10
C SER A 139 27.36 -8.14 31.10
N ILE A 140 28.15 -7.32 31.79
CA ILE A 140 28.98 -7.79 32.91
C ILE A 140 28.13 -8.00 34.18
N TYR A 141 26.93 -7.42 34.28
CA TYR A 141 26.15 -7.45 35.53
C TYR A 141 25.01 -8.47 35.61
N THR A 142 24.49 -9.01 34.52
CA THR A 142 23.47 -10.08 34.57
C THR A 142 23.48 -10.90 33.28
N GLY A 143 24.07 -12.08 33.35
CA GLY A 143 24.27 -12.98 32.21
C GLY A 143 23.00 -13.66 31.71
N GLY A 144 23.00 -13.96 30.41
CA GLY A 144 22.33 -15.12 29.79
C GLY A 144 20.82 -15.05 29.54
N GLU A 145 20.00 -14.52 30.45
CA GLU A 145 18.54 -14.71 30.40
C GLU A 145 17.79 -13.70 29.50
N TYR A 146 18.32 -12.49 29.32
CA TYR A 146 17.61 -11.43 28.60
C TYR A 146 17.46 -11.66 27.08
N LEU A 147 18.35 -12.47 26.48
CA LEU A 147 18.41 -12.66 25.03
C LEU A 147 17.38 -13.71 24.57
N LEU A 148 17.14 -14.74 25.39
CA LEU A 148 16.05 -15.70 25.16
C LEU A 148 14.68 -15.03 25.41
N ASP A 149 14.56 -14.20 26.44
CA ASP A 149 13.30 -13.57 26.80
C ASP A 149 12.83 -12.51 25.78
N LYS A 150 13.75 -11.68 25.25
CA LYS A 150 13.40 -10.70 24.20
C LYS A 150 13.06 -11.35 22.86
N VAL A 151 13.73 -12.45 22.50
CA VAL A 151 13.44 -13.21 21.27
C VAL A 151 12.10 -13.94 21.40
N CYS A 152 11.82 -14.59 22.54
CA CYS A 152 10.51 -15.20 22.82
C CYS A 152 9.39 -14.17 22.86
N CYS A 153 9.57 -13.02 23.52
CA CYS A 153 8.54 -11.98 23.59
C CYS A 153 8.23 -11.32 22.24
N ARG A 154 9.23 -11.15 21.34
CA ARG A 154 9.00 -10.62 19.99
C ARG A 154 8.34 -11.66 19.07
N LEU A 155 8.69 -12.95 19.22
CA LEU A 155 8.11 -14.05 18.45
C LEU A 155 6.67 -14.40 18.89
N LEU A 156 6.40 -14.44 20.20
CA LEU A 156 5.06 -14.68 20.75
C LEU A 156 4.08 -13.52 20.48
N ARG A 157 4.60 -12.28 20.38
CA ARG A 157 3.76 -11.13 19.99
C ARG A 157 3.32 -11.23 18.52
N THR A 158 4.16 -11.76 17.63
CA THR A 158 3.79 -11.95 16.22
C THR A 158 2.79 -13.07 15.97
N THR A 159 2.67 -14.03 16.89
CA THR A 159 1.66 -15.10 16.81
C THR A 159 0.33 -14.67 17.41
N ASN A 160 0.31 -13.97 18.57
CA ASN A 160 -0.95 -13.56 19.21
C ASN A 160 -1.62 -12.33 18.56
N THR A 161 -0.86 -11.37 17.99
CA THR A 161 -1.47 -10.14 17.45
C THR A 161 -2.14 -10.31 16.08
N LYS A 162 -2.12 -11.50 15.47
CA LYS A 162 -2.85 -11.74 14.20
C LYS A 162 -4.20 -12.44 14.40
N ASP A 163 -4.44 -13.05 15.56
CA ASP A 163 -5.72 -13.71 15.86
C ASP A 163 -6.83 -12.69 16.21
N GLU A 164 -6.48 -11.48 16.65
CA GLU A 164 -7.47 -10.43 16.95
C GLU A 164 -7.89 -9.59 15.73
N TYR A 165 -7.02 -9.38 14.74
CA TYR A 165 -7.38 -8.58 13.56
C TYR A 165 -8.25 -9.32 12.54
N PHE A 166 -8.42 -10.65 12.67
CA PHE A 166 -9.25 -11.46 11.77
C PHE A 166 -10.58 -11.92 12.38
N LYS A 167 -10.94 -11.44 13.57
CA LYS A 167 -12.30 -11.56 14.13
C LYS A 167 -12.91 -10.17 14.29
N ALA A 168 -13.27 -9.55 13.17
CA ALA A 168 -14.31 -8.52 13.20
C ALA A 168 -15.66 -9.23 13.40
N PRO A 169 -16.50 -8.82 14.37
CA PRO A 169 -17.88 -9.30 14.42
C PRO A 169 -18.61 -8.78 13.18
N GLU A 170 -19.27 -9.69 12.45
CA GLU A 170 -20.24 -9.31 11.42
C GLU A 170 -21.44 -8.66 12.11
N GLU A 171 -21.48 -7.32 12.13
CA GLU A 171 -22.75 -6.62 12.37
C GLU A 171 -23.54 -6.53 11.05
N PRO A 172 -24.82 -6.92 11.03
CA PRO A 172 -25.66 -6.74 9.87
C PRO A 172 -25.95 -5.25 9.68
N ILE A 173 -25.50 -4.72 8.54
CA ILE A 173 -25.84 -3.36 8.10
C ILE A 173 -27.31 -3.36 7.68
N ASN A 174 -28.19 -3.03 8.63
CA ASN A 174 -29.59 -2.71 8.33
C ASN A 174 -29.63 -1.32 7.68
N PHE A 175 -29.89 -1.31 6.37
CA PHE A 175 -30.36 -0.12 5.68
C PHE A 175 -31.76 0.23 6.22
N LEU A 176 -31.85 1.31 7.01
CA LEU A 176 -33.11 1.99 7.24
C LEU A 176 -33.22 3.15 6.23
N ASP A 177 -34.03 2.91 5.21
CA ASP A 177 -34.79 3.96 4.54
C ASP A 177 -35.60 4.75 5.57
N HIS A 178 -35.64 6.08 5.42
CA HIS A 178 -36.88 6.84 5.24
C HIS A 178 -36.62 8.36 5.36
N THR A 179 -36.78 9.05 4.23
CA THR A 179 -37.68 10.21 4.04
C THR A 179 -38.30 10.85 5.31
N ASN A 180 -37.86 12.06 5.65
CA ASN A 180 -38.63 13.32 5.59
C ASN A 180 -37.81 14.49 6.16
#